data_AF-A0A966UC40-F1
#
_entry.id   AF-A0A966UC40-F1
#
_cell.length_a   1.000
_cell.length_b   1.000
_cell.length_c   1.000
_cell.angle_alpha   90.00
_cell.angle_beta   90.00
_cell.angle_gamma   90.00
#
_symmetry.space_group_name_H-M   'P 1'
#
loop_
_entity.id
_entity.type
_entity.pdbx_description
1 polymer ?
#
loop_
_entity_poly.entity_id
_entity_poly.type
_entity_poly.pdbx_seq_one_letter_code
_entity_poly.pdbx_strand_id
1 'polypeptide(L)'
;MWDHGLNQRLEDGTIRSAYGGDYGETKHDGNFVCDGMFFPDRSPKPALQEVKQISSPIKISAKNLKTGRFEIFNKQFFNDLREFKLRYEITVNGKVVISGDAKLPQVKARKNAIFTIPSKFLKAGDGAGERFINFNLESAVSKPWAQMGFEVAWAQIALPAKPLPKAKPAKERKNFVTQEGLILLPSCEVAPKLTLWRAPTDNDLIGRIAEKWDNWGLRDLQRSNVQVTHKGTTTRVVTTWKSGAGITIKHEQLVESVESGIRVTETVTLPKQLDDVARVGINFELSGDLDQLVYFGTGPFETMPDRAIGKVHRWSSGVADQYVPYIKPQENGGHAGVRWFSISNRT
;
A
#
# COMPACT_ATOMS: atom_id res chain seq x y z
N MET A 1 -10.75 21.84 5.81
CA MET A 1 -10.89 20.59 6.61
C MET A 1 -11.48 19.49 5.74
N TRP A 2 -12.60 19.73 5.07
CA TRP A 2 -13.12 18.89 3.98
C TRP A 2 -13.03 19.62 2.64
N ASP A 3 -13.10 18.88 1.54
CA ASP A 3 -13.17 19.43 0.18
C ASP A 3 -14.45 20.25 -0.04
N HIS A 4 -14.36 21.38 -0.73
CA HIS A 4 -15.53 22.19 -1.03
C HIS A 4 -16.18 21.83 -2.37
N GLY A 5 -16.23 20.53 -2.70
CA GLY A 5 -16.97 20.04 -3.87
C GLY A 5 -18.47 20.26 -3.69
N LEU A 6 -19.12 20.84 -4.71
CA LEU A 6 -20.57 21.10 -4.71
C LEU A 6 -21.28 20.01 -5.52
N ASN A 7 -22.38 19.46 -4.99
CA ASN A 7 -23.18 18.50 -5.76
C ASN A 7 -23.77 19.16 -7.00
N GLN A 8 -23.34 18.71 -8.18
CA GLN A 8 -23.90 19.12 -9.45
C GLN A 8 -24.59 17.92 -10.09
N ARG A 9 -25.86 18.11 -10.48
CA ARG A 9 -26.60 17.13 -11.28
C ARG A 9 -26.29 17.32 -12.76
N LEU A 10 -25.91 16.24 -13.43
CA LEU A 10 -25.64 16.22 -14.86
C LEU A 10 -26.91 15.92 -15.67
N GLU A 11 -26.83 16.11 -17.00
CA GLU A 11 -27.95 15.88 -17.94
C GLU A 11 -28.45 14.43 -17.91
N ASP A 12 -27.56 13.47 -17.68
CA ASP A 12 -27.88 12.04 -17.55
C ASP A 12 -28.50 11.66 -16.18
N GLY A 13 -28.69 12.66 -15.30
CA GLY A 13 -29.26 12.49 -13.96
C GLY A 13 -28.26 12.09 -12.88
N THR A 14 -27.00 11.78 -13.22
CA THR A 14 -25.95 11.47 -12.24
C THR A 14 -25.53 12.73 -11.45
N ILE A 15 -24.90 12.52 -10.29
CA ILE A 15 -24.40 13.60 -9.44
C ILE A 15 -22.88 13.48 -9.34
N ARG A 16 -22.19 14.60 -9.56
CA ARG A 16 -20.75 14.72 -9.30
C ARG A 16 -20.47 15.80 -8.26
N SER A 17 -19.29 15.72 -7.64
CA SER A 17 -18.71 16.82 -6.87
C SER A 17 -18.03 17.79 -7.82
N ALA A 18 -18.67 18.92 -8.09
CA ALA A 18 -18.18 19.98 -8.96
C ALA A 18 -17.22 20.93 -8.21
N TYR A 19 -16.30 21.54 -8.96
CA TYR A 19 -15.35 22.56 -8.48
C TYR A 19 -15.28 23.76 -9.45
N GLY A 20 -14.34 24.68 -9.26
CA GLY A 20 -14.29 25.93 -10.04
C GLY A 20 -14.27 25.70 -11.55
N GLY A 21 -15.16 26.39 -12.28
CA GLY A 21 -15.34 26.26 -13.73
C GLY A 21 -16.50 25.35 -14.13
N ASP A 22 -16.93 24.43 -13.26
CA ASP A 22 -18.03 23.53 -13.56
C ASP A 22 -19.40 24.22 -13.62
N TYR A 23 -19.54 25.46 -13.14
CA TYR A 23 -20.77 26.26 -13.23
C TYR A 23 -20.67 27.40 -14.28
N GLY A 24 -19.71 27.31 -15.19
CA GLY A 24 -19.54 28.25 -16.29
C GLY A 24 -18.78 29.52 -15.93
N GLU A 25 -18.12 29.56 -14.76
CA GLU A 25 -17.21 30.65 -14.43
C GLU A 25 -16.06 30.71 -15.45
N THR A 26 -15.71 31.90 -15.93
CA THR A 26 -14.58 32.09 -16.86
C THR A 26 -13.26 32.40 -16.15
N LYS A 27 -13.33 32.74 -14.86
CA LYS A 27 -12.18 32.96 -13.97
C LYS A 27 -12.37 32.11 -12.71
N HIS A 28 -11.52 31.10 -12.55
CA HIS A 28 -11.57 30.17 -11.42
C HIS A 28 -10.20 29.51 -11.23
N ASP A 29 -10.02 28.88 -10.07
CA ASP A 29 -8.82 28.12 -9.73
C ASP A 29 -9.04 26.59 -9.79
N GLY A 30 -10.11 26.13 -10.44
CA GLY A 30 -10.32 24.70 -10.71
C GLY A 30 -10.52 23.89 -9.42
N ASN A 31 -9.83 22.75 -9.33
CA ASN A 31 -9.94 21.83 -8.18
C ASN A 31 -9.07 22.21 -6.97
N PHE A 32 -8.47 23.41 -6.93
CA PHE A 32 -7.72 23.89 -5.76
C PHE A 32 -8.58 23.95 -4.49
N VAL A 33 -9.90 24.01 -4.62
CA VAL A 33 -10.84 23.99 -3.49
C VAL A 33 -11.07 22.58 -2.91
N CYS A 34 -10.46 21.54 -3.51
CA CYS A 34 -10.57 20.14 -3.12
C CYS A 34 -9.31 19.66 -2.36
N ASP A 35 -8.93 20.41 -1.33
CA ASP A 35 -7.67 20.29 -0.58
C ASP A 35 -7.84 19.78 0.88
N GLY A 36 -9.02 19.24 1.21
CA GLY A 36 -9.36 18.78 2.55
C GLY A 36 -8.79 17.39 2.91
N MET A 37 -8.86 17.06 4.21
CA MET A 37 -8.59 15.72 4.75
C MET A 37 -9.82 14.78 4.68
N PHE A 38 -10.97 15.35 4.33
CA PHE A 38 -12.24 14.68 4.17
C PHE A 38 -12.84 15.06 2.82
N PHE A 39 -13.63 14.16 2.23
CA PHE A 39 -14.45 14.44 1.06
C PHE A 39 -15.64 15.37 1.43
N PRO A 40 -16.38 15.92 0.45
CA PRO A 40 -17.50 16.83 0.72
C PRO A 40 -18.60 16.20 1.60
N ASP A 41 -18.76 14.88 1.58
CA ASP A 41 -19.71 14.14 2.42
C ASP A 41 -19.17 13.82 3.83
N ARG A 42 -17.97 14.31 4.17
CA ARG A 42 -17.23 14.09 5.42
C ARG A 42 -16.71 12.66 5.59
N SER A 43 -16.73 11.84 4.54
CA SER A 43 -15.96 10.60 4.53
C SER A 43 -14.45 10.92 4.53
N PRO A 44 -13.62 10.12 5.24
CA PRO A 44 -12.21 10.44 5.41
C PRO A 44 -11.39 10.10 4.16
N LYS A 45 -10.44 10.97 3.80
CA LYS A 45 -9.40 10.60 2.82
C LYS A 45 -8.34 9.69 3.46
N PRO A 46 -7.62 8.86 2.69
CA PRO A 46 -6.60 7.97 3.23
C PRO A 46 -5.54 8.67 4.09
N ALA A 47 -5.15 9.90 3.74
CA ALA A 47 -4.18 10.69 4.49
C ALA A 47 -4.59 10.94 5.96
N LEU A 48 -5.88 10.89 6.30
CA LEU A 48 -6.34 11.10 7.66
C LEU A 48 -5.84 10.00 8.62
N GLN A 49 -5.56 8.81 8.10
CA GLN A 49 -5.04 7.70 8.89
C GLN A 49 -3.61 7.95 9.37
N GLU A 50 -2.80 8.63 8.55
CA GLU A 50 -1.48 9.09 8.97
C GLU A 50 -1.58 10.18 10.02
N VAL A 51 -2.46 11.17 9.81
CA VAL A 51 -2.69 12.23 10.80
C VAL A 51 -3.13 11.64 12.14
N LYS A 52 -4.03 10.63 12.12
CA LYS A 52 -4.43 9.89 13.33
C LYS A 52 -3.21 9.30 14.04
N GLN A 53 -2.31 8.66 13.31
CA GLN A 53 -1.14 8.00 13.90
C GLN A 53 -0.04 8.98 14.35
N ILE A 54 0.23 10.05 13.59
CA ILE A 54 1.17 11.12 13.97
C ILE A 54 0.68 11.81 15.25
N SER A 55 -0.61 12.10 15.33
CA SER A 55 -1.28 12.69 16.50
C SER A 55 -1.56 11.70 17.62
N SER A 56 -1.13 10.44 17.50
CA SER A 56 -1.36 9.41 18.52
C SER A 56 -1.01 9.93 19.93
N PRO A 57 -1.89 9.77 20.94
CA PRO A 57 -1.67 10.24 22.31
C PRO A 57 -0.67 9.40 23.09
N ILE A 58 -0.13 8.32 22.50
CA ILE A 58 0.84 7.44 23.15
C ILE A 58 2.01 7.10 22.23
N LYS A 59 3.12 6.67 22.83
CA LYS A 59 4.20 5.96 22.12
C LYS A 59 4.52 4.69 22.90
N ILE A 60 4.56 3.55 22.22
CA ILE A 60 5.00 2.28 22.81
C ILE A 60 6.34 1.90 22.20
N SER A 61 7.28 1.45 23.04
CA SER A 61 8.59 0.95 22.62
C SER A 61 8.95 -0.35 23.34
N ALA A 62 9.67 -1.24 22.66
CA ALA A 62 10.23 -2.43 23.29
C ALA A 62 11.48 -2.04 24.09
N LYS A 63 11.51 -2.37 25.38
CA LYS A 63 12.71 -2.21 26.22
C LYS A 63 13.53 -3.48 26.26
N ASN A 64 12.86 -4.64 26.33
CA ASN A 64 13.53 -5.93 26.26
C ASN A 64 12.53 -7.02 25.82
N LEU A 65 12.62 -7.45 24.56
CA LEU A 65 11.75 -8.50 24.02
C LEU A 65 11.99 -9.88 24.68
N LYS A 66 13.20 -10.16 25.17
CA LYS A 66 13.51 -11.45 25.83
C LYS A 66 12.77 -11.61 27.16
N THR A 67 12.55 -10.51 27.87
CA THR A 67 11.78 -10.48 29.12
C THR A 67 10.35 -9.97 28.93
N GLY A 68 9.99 -9.59 27.70
CA GLY A 68 8.67 -9.05 27.37
C GLY A 68 8.36 -7.70 28.00
N ARG A 69 9.38 -6.88 28.27
CA ARG A 69 9.23 -5.54 28.84
C ARG A 69 9.04 -4.50 27.74
N PHE A 70 7.97 -3.74 27.85
CA PHE A 70 7.64 -2.61 26.99
C PHE A 70 7.48 -1.34 27.84
N GLU A 71 7.65 -0.18 27.21
CA GLU A 71 7.38 1.12 27.81
C GLU A 71 6.29 1.82 27.01
N ILE A 72 5.34 2.40 27.72
CA ILE A 72 4.33 3.31 27.19
C ILE A 72 4.61 4.72 27.69
N PHE A 73 4.69 5.67 26.76
CA PHE A 73 4.76 7.10 27.03
C PHE A 73 3.40 7.75 26.76
N ASN A 74 2.86 8.47 27.74
CA ASN A 74 1.65 9.27 27.55
C ASN A 74 2.02 10.66 27.00
N LYS A 75 1.66 10.92 25.73
CA LYS A 75 1.90 12.22 25.07
C LYS A 75 0.90 13.30 25.50
N GLN A 76 -0.21 12.95 26.15
CA GLN A 76 -1.19 13.92 26.65
C GLN A 76 -0.59 14.83 27.72
N PHE A 77 -1.09 16.06 27.79
CA PHE A 77 -0.60 17.10 28.72
C PHE A 77 -1.35 17.14 30.05
N PHE A 78 -2.58 16.64 30.11
CA PHE A 78 -3.44 16.76 31.29
C PHE A 78 -3.97 15.41 31.80
N ASN A 79 -4.54 14.61 30.91
CA ASN A 79 -5.17 13.34 31.28
C ASN A 79 -4.16 12.20 31.41
N ASP A 80 -4.43 11.28 32.34
CA ASP A 80 -3.75 9.99 32.37
C ASP A 80 -4.43 8.98 31.41
N LEU A 81 -4.04 7.72 31.49
CA LEU A 81 -4.56 6.67 30.61
C LEU A 81 -5.63 5.76 31.24
N ARG A 82 -6.24 6.13 32.37
CA ARG A 82 -7.17 5.26 33.12
C ARG A 82 -8.46 4.90 32.37
N GLU A 83 -8.86 5.75 31.42
CA GLU A 83 -10.07 5.59 30.62
C GLU A 83 -9.83 4.75 29.34
N PHE A 84 -8.65 4.14 29.22
CA PHE A 84 -8.30 3.30 28.09
C PHE A 84 -7.99 1.88 28.51
N LYS A 85 -8.12 0.99 27.53
CA LYS A 85 -7.70 -0.40 27.60
C LYS A 85 -6.62 -0.63 26.55
N LEU A 86 -5.57 -1.38 26.90
CA LEU A 86 -4.51 -1.74 25.95
C LEU A 86 -4.68 -3.21 25.55
N ARG A 87 -5.09 -3.45 24.31
CA ARG A 87 -5.09 -4.78 23.72
C ARG A 87 -3.81 -5.03 22.96
N TYR A 88 -3.43 -6.30 22.84
CA TYR A 88 -2.38 -6.71 21.95
C TYR A 88 -2.77 -7.94 21.14
N GLU A 89 -2.16 -8.06 19.97
CA GLU A 89 -2.16 -9.27 19.17
C GLU A 89 -0.75 -9.54 18.65
N ILE A 90 -0.43 -10.82 18.45
CA ILE A 90 0.80 -11.24 17.79
C ILE A 90 0.41 -11.92 16.50
N THR A 91 1.04 -11.50 15.41
CA THR A 91 0.76 -12.01 14.08
C THR A 91 1.97 -12.74 13.51
N VAL A 92 1.69 -13.74 12.67
CA VAL A 92 2.68 -14.42 11.81
C VAL A 92 2.15 -14.34 10.37
N ASN A 93 2.87 -13.65 9.49
CA ASN A 93 2.40 -13.34 8.12
C ASN A 93 0.99 -12.72 8.11
N GLY A 94 0.71 -11.84 9.08
CA GLY A 94 -0.59 -11.16 9.20
C GLY A 94 -1.74 -12.04 9.67
N LYS A 95 -1.50 -13.29 10.08
CA LYS A 95 -2.49 -14.11 10.79
C LYS A 95 -2.31 -13.95 12.29
N VAL A 96 -3.37 -13.59 13.01
CA VAL A 96 -3.37 -13.51 14.47
C VAL A 96 -3.17 -14.91 15.04
N VAL A 97 -2.11 -15.11 15.82
CA VAL A 97 -1.83 -16.37 16.52
C VAL A 97 -2.09 -16.27 18.00
N ILE A 98 -2.01 -15.07 18.57
CA ILE A 98 -2.22 -14.78 19.99
C ILE A 98 -2.87 -13.41 20.08
N SER A 99 -3.85 -13.25 20.96
CA SER A 99 -4.40 -11.95 21.35
C SER A 99 -4.66 -11.91 22.85
N GLY A 100 -4.79 -10.71 23.40
CA GLY A 100 -5.11 -10.54 24.81
C GLY A 100 -5.10 -9.08 25.25
N ASP A 101 -5.33 -8.89 26.54
CA ASP A 101 -5.30 -7.59 27.18
C ASP A 101 -3.98 -7.43 27.95
N ALA A 102 -3.28 -6.32 27.69
CA ALA A 102 -2.13 -5.94 28.48
C ALA A 102 -2.62 -5.21 29.74
N LYS A 103 -2.05 -5.56 30.90
CA LYS A 103 -2.29 -4.79 32.13
C LYS A 103 -1.68 -3.39 31.98
N LEU A 104 -2.52 -2.42 31.67
CA LEU A 104 -2.12 -1.02 31.50
C LEU A 104 -1.79 -0.42 32.89
N PRO A 105 -0.53 -0.04 33.17
CA PRO A 105 -0.19 0.66 34.40
C PRO A 105 -0.81 2.06 34.43
N GLN A 106 -0.87 2.67 35.61
CA GLN A 106 -1.22 4.09 35.70
C GLN A 106 -0.12 4.94 35.04
N VAL A 107 -0.48 5.71 34.02
CA VAL A 107 0.46 6.58 33.28
C VAL A 107 -0.02 8.02 33.31
N LYS A 108 0.51 8.82 34.25
CA LYS A 108 0.22 10.25 34.34
C LYS A 108 0.59 10.96 33.04
N ALA A 109 -0.03 12.12 32.78
CA ALA A 109 0.30 12.97 31.66
C ALA A 109 1.82 13.22 31.56
N ARG A 110 2.36 13.12 30.33
CA ARG A 110 3.79 13.32 30.04
C ARG A 110 4.75 12.39 30.81
N LYS A 111 4.28 11.24 31.30
CA LYS A 111 5.12 10.23 31.98
C LYS A 111 5.19 8.92 31.21
N ASN A 112 6.18 8.11 31.58
CA ASN A 112 6.41 6.76 31.09
C ASN A 112 5.98 5.74 32.15
N ALA A 113 5.58 4.55 31.71
CA ALA A 113 5.42 3.39 32.57
C ALA A 113 5.82 2.10 31.85
N ILE A 114 6.25 1.09 32.61
CA ILE A 114 6.59 -0.23 32.09
C ILE A 114 5.39 -1.17 32.24
N PHE A 115 5.15 -1.95 31.20
CA PHE A 115 4.22 -3.08 31.22
C PHE A 115 4.86 -4.31 30.58
N THR A 116 4.26 -5.47 30.80
CA THR A 116 4.82 -6.74 30.34
C THR A 116 3.83 -7.55 29.52
N ILE A 117 4.36 -8.26 28.53
CA ILE A 117 3.67 -9.31 27.76
C ILE A 117 4.44 -10.62 28.00
N PRO A 118 3.76 -11.77 28.16
CA PRO A 118 4.46 -13.03 28.40
C PRO A 118 5.50 -13.34 27.32
N SER A 119 6.79 -13.38 27.71
CA SER A 119 7.92 -13.41 26.76
C SER A 119 7.96 -14.68 25.89
N LYS A 120 7.34 -15.78 26.35
CA LYS A 120 7.19 -17.02 25.57
C LYS A 120 6.54 -16.77 24.21
N PHE A 121 5.67 -15.76 24.11
CA PHE A 121 4.99 -15.40 22.87
C PHE A 121 5.83 -14.52 21.94
N LEU A 122 6.88 -13.87 22.46
CA LEU A 122 7.70 -12.90 21.72
C LEU A 122 8.94 -13.54 21.09
N LYS A 123 9.41 -14.66 21.64
CA LYS A 123 10.52 -15.45 21.06
C LYS A 123 10.18 -15.89 19.64
N ALA A 124 11.22 -16.10 18.81
CA ALA A 124 11.03 -16.69 17.49
C ALA A 124 10.27 -18.01 17.65
N GLY A 125 9.07 -18.09 17.08
CA GLY A 125 8.30 -19.33 17.06
C GLY A 125 8.91 -20.34 16.10
N ASP A 126 8.27 -21.49 15.98
CA ASP A 126 8.72 -22.55 15.06
C ASP A 126 8.43 -22.22 13.59
N GLY A 127 7.38 -21.43 13.34
CA GLY A 127 6.96 -21.04 12.00
C GLY A 127 7.86 -19.99 11.31
N ALA A 128 7.96 -20.10 9.99
CA ALA A 128 8.59 -19.11 9.12
C ALA A 128 7.62 -17.96 8.79
N GLY A 129 8.14 -16.75 8.63
CA GLY A 129 7.37 -15.56 8.30
C GLY A 129 7.64 -14.37 9.20
N GLU A 130 7.30 -13.18 8.71
CA GLU A 130 7.37 -11.94 9.48
C GLU A 130 6.41 -11.99 10.67
N ARG A 131 6.88 -11.46 11.80
CA ARG A 131 6.13 -11.46 13.06
C ARG A 131 6.06 -10.06 13.63
N PHE A 132 4.87 -9.70 14.10
CA PHE A 132 4.64 -8.40 14.73
C PHE A 132 3.82 -8.58 16.01
N ILE A 133 4.12 -7.78 17.02
CA ILE A 133 3.17 -7.48 18.09
C ILE A 133 2.50 -6.15 17.77
N ASN A 134 1.18 -6.16 17.71
CA ASN A 134 0.34 -4.98 17.49
C ASN A 134 -0.33 -4.64 18.81
N PHE A 135 -0.21 -3.39 19.23
CA PHE A 135 -0.90 -2.83 20.38
C PHE A 135 -2.00 -1.90 19.90
N ASN A 136 -3.19 -2.03 20.47
CA ASN A 136 -4.33 -1.17 20.22
C ASN A 136 -4.77 -0.55 21.55
N LEU A 137 -4.73 0.79 21.64
CA LEU A 137 -5.29 1.54 22.74
C LEU A 137 -6.74 1.88 22.41
N GLU A 138 -7.68 1.32 23.16
CA GLU A 138 -9.12 1.48 22.95
C GLU A 138 -9.75 2.28 24.09
N SER A 139 -10.76 3.08 23.77
CA SER A 139 -11.60 3.73 24.79
C SER A 139 -12.29 2.68 25.66
N ALA A 140 -12.09 2.73 26.99
CA ALA A 140 -12.78 1.85 27.94
C ALA A 140 -14.14 2.43 28.40
N VAL A 141 -14.45 3.66 27.99
CA VAL A 141 -15.69 4.37 28.29
C VAL A 141 -16.19 5.07 27.03
N SER A 142 -17.52 5.23 26.89
CA SER A 142 -18.10 6.05 25.82
C SER A 142 -17.98 7.55 26.16
N LYS A 143 -17.73 8.36 25.14
CA LYS A 143 -17.69 9.83 25.17
C LYS A 143 -18.63 10.37 24.09
N PRO A 144 -19.05 11.66 24.15
CA PRO A 144 -19.92 12.24 23.11
C PRO A 144 -19.38 12.13 21.67
N TRP A 145 -18.07 11.94 21.51
CA TRP A 145 -17.38 11.88 20.22
C TRP A 145 -16.80 10.50 19.86
N ALA A 146 -16.85 9.51 20.76
CA ALA A 146 -16.36 8.15 20.50
C ALA A 146 -17.02 7.12 21.41
N GLN A 147 -17.41 5.98 20.84
CA GLN A 147 -17.95 4.86 21.59
C GLN A 147 -16.86 4.09 22.35
N MET A 148 -17.25 3.38 23.42
CA MET A 148 -16.40 2.35 24.03
C MET A 148 -15.92 1.35 22.97
N GLY A 149 -14.64 0.95 23.05
CA GLY A 149 -13.99 0.06 22.07
C GLY A 149 -13.39 0.79 20.86
N PHE A 150 -13.59 2.10 20.72
CA PHE A 150 -12.98 2.87 19.63
C PHE A 150 -11.44 2.86 19.74
N GLU A 151 -10.76 2.50 18.65
CA GLU A 151 -9.29 2.53 18.57
C GLU A 151 -8.79 3.98 18.49
N VAL A 152 -8.14 4.44 19.56
CA VAL A 152 -7.60 5.79 19.68
C VAL A 152 -6.17 5.87 19.17
N ALA A 153 -5.39 4.81 19.39
CA ALA A 153 -4.00 4.73 18.99
C ALA A 153 -3.57 3.29 18.76
N TRP A 154 -2.52 3.10 17.98
CA TRP A 154 -1.87 1.80 17.87
C TRP A 154 -0.34 1.93 17.81
N ALA A 155 0.33 0.82 18.08
CA ALA A 155 1.77 0.68 17.87
C ALA A 155 2.07 -0.73 17.36
N GLN A 156 2.98 -0.86 16.40
CA GLN A 156 3.41 -2.15 15.87
C GLN A 156 4.93 -2.28 16.07
N ILE A 157 5.37 -3.44 16.57
CA ILE A 157 6.79 -3.74 16.78
C ILE A 157 7.10 -5.08 16.13
N ALA A 158 8.12 -5.10 15.26
CA ALA A 158 8.63 -6.32 14.66
C ALA A 158 9.24 -7.24 15.73
N LEU A 159 8.92 -8.53 15.65
CA LEU A 159 9.44 -9.57 16.52
C LEU A 159 10.46 -10.44 15.77
N PRO A 160 11.35 -11.14 16.49
CA PRO A 160 12.22 -12.15 15.87
C PRO A 160 11.43 -13.14 15.02
N ALA A 161 11.90 -13.34 13.79
CA ALA A 161 11.24 -14.12 12.75
C ALA A 161 12.26 -15.00 12.01
N LYS A 162 11.78 -16.12 11.44
CA LYS A 162 12.55 -16.94 10.50
C LYS A 162 12.12 -16.58 9.07
N PRO A 163 13.04 -16.47 8.11
CA PRO A 163 12.69 -16.12 6.73
C PRO A 163 11.81 -17.20 6.09
N LEU A 164 10.95 -16.80 5.15
CA LEU A 164 10.23 -17.76 4.32
C LEU A 164 11.22 -18.53 3.43
N PRO A 165 10.98 -19.82 3.18
CA PRO A 165 11.79 -20.58 2.23
C PRO A 165 11.62 -20.00 0.82
N LYS A 166 12.70 -20.02 0.04
CA LYS A 166 12.64 -19.65 -1.38
C LYS A 166 11.85 -20.72 -2.16
N ALA A 167 11.11 -20.30 -3.18
CA ALA A 167 10.47 -21.22 -4.11
C ALA A 167 11.53 -22.14 -4.75
N LYS A 168 11.23 -23.45 -4.76
CA LYS A 168 12.12 -24.48 -5.31
C LYS A 168 12.11 -24.43 -6.85
N PRO A 169 13.27 -24.57 -7.50
CA PRO A 169 13.34 -24.69 -8.96
C PRO A 169 12.50 -25.87 -9.46
N ALA A 170 11.82 -25.69 -10.58
CA ALA A 170 11.17 -26.80 -11.27
C ALA A 170 12.22 -27.66 -11.98
N LYS A 171 11.93 -28.96 -12.15
CA LYS A 171 12.78 -29.88 -12.92
C LYS A 171 12.70 -29.62 -14.42
N GLU A 172 11.56 -29.13 -14.89
CA GLU A 172 11.28 -28.88 -16.30
C GLU A 172 10.88 -27.42 -16.52
N ARG A 173 11.13 -26.94 -17.74
CA ARG A 173 10.76 -25.58 -18.14
C ARG A 173 9.24 -25.47 -18.27
N LYS A 174 8.65 -24.49 -17.60
CA LYS A 174 7.26 -24.12 -17.82
C LYS A 174 7.17 -23.08 -18.95
N ASN A 175 6.32 -23.33 -19.94
CA ASN A 175 6.23 -22.49 -21.14
C ASN A 175 5.27 -21.30 -20.91
N PHE A 176 5.73 -20.31 -20.13
CA PHE A 176 5.02 -19.04 -19.91
C PHE A 176 5.44 -17.92 -20.87
N VAL A 177 6.49 -18.11 -21.66
CA VAL A 177 7.07 -17.07 -22.52
C VAL A 177 6.88 -17.44 -23.99
N THR A 178 6.30 -16.54 -24.77
CA THR A 178 6.12 -16.72 -26.23
C THR A 178 7.42 -16.49 -27.01
N GLN A 179 7.42 -16.81 -28.31
CA GLN A 179 8.56 -16.51 -29.18
C GLN A 179 8.80 -15.00 -29.33
N GLU A 180 7.73 -14.21 -29.23
CA GLU A 180 7.75 -12.74 -29.22
C GLU A 180 8.09 -12.16 -27.83
N GLY A 181 8.49 -13.00 -26.87
CA GLY A 181 8.93 -12.59 -25.53
C GLY A 181 7.82 -12.03 -24.64
N LEU A 182 6.56 -12.40 -24.89
CA LEU A 182 5.44 -12.06 -23.99
C LEU A 182 5.34 -13.09 -22.87
N ILE A 183 5.09 -12.64 -21.63
CA ILE A 183 4.80 -13.53 -20.50
C ILE A 183 3.27 -13.71 -20.44
N LEU A 184 2.79 -14.93 -20.69
CA LEU A 184 1.37 -15.27 -20.65
C LEU A 184 1.03 -15.92 -19.32
N LEU A 185 0.41 -15.17 -18.41
CA LEU A 185 -0.09 -15.69 -17.14
C LEU A 185 -1.58 -16.06 -17.26
N PRO A 186 -2.06 -17.08 -16.55
CA PRO A 186 -3.48 -17.36 -16.43
C PRO A 186 -4.24 -16.10 -15.97
N SER A 187 -5.42 -15.87 -16.55
CA SER A 187 -6.30 -14.74 -16.23
C SER A 187 -5.74 -13.33 -16.50
N CYS A 188 -4.57 -13.21 -17.16
CA CYS A 188 -4.14 -11.95 -17.77
C CYS A 188 -4.88 -11.76 -19.11
N GLU A 189 -5.59 -10.64 -19.28
CA GLU A 189 -6.16 -10.21 -20.57
C GLU A 189 -5.05 -9.66 -21.49
N VAL A 190 -4.04 -9.04 -20.88
CA VAL A 190 -2.86 -8.52 -21.58
C VAL A 190 -1.60 -9.00 -20.86
N ALA A 191 -0.59 -9.39 -21.65
CA ALA A 191 0.72 -9.73 -21.12
C ALA A 191 1.29 -8.58 -20.26
N PRO A 192 1.90 -8.84 -19.09
CA PRO A 192 2.36 -7.79 -18.20
C PRO A 192 3.36 -6.84 -18.89
N LYS A 193 3.22 -5.53 -18.67
CA LYS A 193 4.00 -4.49 -19.37
C LYS A 193 4.78 -3.61 -18.40
N LEU A 194 5.97 -3.17 -18.82
CA LEU A 194 6.69 -2.11 -18.13
C LEU A 194 5.82 -0.84 -18.08
N THR A 195 5.76 -0.21 -16.92
CA THR A 195 5.23 1.14 -16.75
C THR A 195 6.26 2.03 -16.04
N LEU A 196 6.43 3.24 -16.59
CA LEU A 196 7.24 4.32 -16.03
C LEU A 196 6.41 5.55 -15.66
N TRP A 197 5.09 5.45 -15.81
CA TRP A 197 4.14 6.55 -15.73
C TRP A 197 3.00 6.22 -14.76
N ARG A 198 2.35 7.26 -14.24
CA ARG A 198 1.10 7.17 -13.46
C ARG A 198 0.17 8.31 -13.86
N ALA A 199 -1.13 8.14 -13.65
CA ALA A 199 -2.08 9.25 -13.76
C ALA A 199 -1.66 10.37 -12.78
N PRO A 200 -1.30 11.58 -13.26
CA PRO A 200 -0.75 12.62 -12.40
C PRO A 200 -1.66 12.93 -11.23
N THR A 201 -1.08 12.97 -10.04
CA THR A 201 -1.72 13.55 -8.86
C THR A 201 -1.77 15.07 -8.97
N ASP A 202 -2.60 15.72 -8.16
CA ASP A 202 -2.61 17.19 -8.09
C ASP A 202 -1.21 17.75 -7.74
N ASN A 203 -0.45 17.06 -6.88
CA ASN A 203 0.92 17.43 -6.55
C ASN A 203 1.88 17.29 -7.74
N ASP A 204 1.73 16.26 -8.57
CA ASP A 204 2.54 16.07 -9.77
C ASP A 204 2.31 17.20 -10.78
N LEU A 205 1.08 17.71 -10.86
CA LEU A 205 0.69 18.81 -11.73
C LEU A 205 1.15 20.16 -11.18
N ILE A 206 0.89 20.45 -9.90
CA ILE A 206 1.32 21.70 -9.25
C ILE A 206 2.85 21.83 -9.26
N GLY A 207 3.55 20.72 -9.01
CA GLY A 207 5.01 20.65 -9.05
C GLY A 207 5.60 20.63 -10.47
N ARG A 208 4.76 20.60 -11.52
CA ARG A 208 5.18 20.46 -12.93
C ARG A 208 6.04 19.23 -13.21
N ILE A 209 5.92 18.20 -12.38
CA ILE A 209 6.64 16.93 -12.52
C ILE A 209 6.05 16.14 -13.70
N ALA A 210 4.72 16.13 -13.81
CA ALA A 210 4.01 15.44 -14.90
C ALA A 210 4.40 15.94 -16.30
N GLU A 211 4.72 17.23 -16.44
CA GLU A 211 5.18 17.80 -17.71
C GLU A 211 6.47 17.12 -18.22
N LYS A 212 7.37 16.72 -17.32
CA LYS A 212 8.55 15.94 -17.71
C LYS A 212 8.15 14.60 -18.32
N TRP A 213 7.22 13.89 -17.67
CA TRP A 213 6.77 12.57 -18.10
C TRP A 213 6.06 12.62 -19.46
N ASP A 214 5.27 13.65 -19.69
CA ASP A 214 4.59 13.91 -20.97
C ASP A 214 5.61 14.25 -22.05
N ASN A 215 6.58 15.14 -21.78
CA ASN A 215 7.67 15.47 -22.71
C ASN A 215 8.55 14.26 -23.04
N TRP A 216 8.73 13.34 -22.10
CA TRP A 216 9.43 12.08 -22.31
C TRP A 216 8.56 11.02 -23.01
N GLY A 217 7.26 11.25 -23.20
CA GLY A 217 6.32 10.34 -23.82
C GLY A 217 6.15 9.01 -23.07
N LEU A 218 6.24 9.04 -21.73
CA LEU A 218 6.26 7.81 -20.90
C LEU A 218 4.93 7.07 -20.85
N ARG A 219 3.83 7.70 -21.25
CA ARG A 219 2.51 7.06 -21.37
C ARG A 219 2.46 6.06 -22.54
N ASP A 220 3.26 6.31 -23.58
CA ASP A 220 3.24 5.56 -24.84
C ASP A 220 4.53 4.76 -25.02
N LEU A 221 4.70 3.70 -24.22
CA LEU A 221 5.82 2.77 -24.37
C LEU A 221 5.50 1.68 -25.40
N GLN A 222 6.33 1.57 -26.43
CA GLN A 222 6.21 0.57 -27.49
C GLN A 222 7.46 -0.33 -27.54
N ARG A 223 7.28 -1.62 -27.78
CA ARG A 223 8.39 -2.58 -27.96
C ARG A 223 8.97 -2.37 -29.35
N SER A 224 10.24 -2.00 -29.44
CA SER A 224 10.93 -1.84 -30.73
C SER A 224 11.81 -3.03 -31.11
N ASN A 225 12.29 -3.78 -30.12
CA ASN A 225 13.10 -4.98 -30.33
C ASN A 225 12.94 -5.95 -29.16
N VAL A 226 12.99 -7.24 -29.44
CA VAL A 226 12.85 -8.32 -28.46
C VAL A 226 13.82 -9.44 -28.79
N GLN A 227 14.56 -9.90 -27.79
CA GLN A 227 15.40 -11.08 -27.88
C GLN A 227 15.02 -12.07 -26.79
N VAL A 228 14.70 -13.30 -27.17
CA VAL A 228 14.38 -14.40 -26.25
C VAL A 228 15.48 -15.45 -26.34
N THR A 229 16.07 -15.80 -25.19
CA THR A 229 17.05 -16.89 -25.10
C THR A 229 16.66 -17.88 -24.01
N HIS A 230 16.83 -19.16 -24.28
CA HIS A 230 16.51 -20.24 -23.34
C HIS A 230 17.78 -20.93 -22.85
N LYS A 231 17.84 -21.25 -21.56
CA LYS A 231 18.90 -22.06 -20.95
C LYS A 231 18.31 -22.94 -19.85
N GLY A 232 18.14 -24.22 -20.13
CA GLY A 232 17.50 -25.16 -19.20
C GLY A 232 16.08 -24.74 -18.84
N THR A 233 15.80 -24.54 -17.56
CA THR A 233 14.50 -24.13 -17.03
C THR A 233 14.30 -22.61 -16.94
N THR A 234 15.26 -21.85 -17.47
CA THR A 234 15.29 -20.38 -17.46
C THR A 234 15.11 -19.82 -18.87
N THR A 235 14.33 -18.75 -18.99
CA THR A 235 14.17 -17.95 -20.21
C THR A 235 14.55 -16.51 -19.92
N ARG A 236 15.41 -15.92 -20.74
CA ARG A 236 15.78 -14.51 -20.66
C ARG A 236 15.13 -13.76 -21.81
N VAL A 237 14.40 -12.69 -21.47
CA VAL A 237 13.78 -11.77 -22.43
C VAL A 237 14.48 -10.43 -22.31
N VAL A 238 15.02 -9.92 -23.40
CA VAL A 238 15.55 -8.54 -23.48
C VAL A 238 14.66 -7.76 -24.41
N THR A 239 13.92 -6.81 -23.86
CA THR A 239 13.06 -5.89 -24.60
C THR A 239 13.71 -4.51 -24.66
N THR A 240 13.75 -3.92 -25.84
CA THR A 240 14.00 -2.50 -26.03
C THR A 240 12.66 -1.79 -26.19
N TRP A 241 12.36 -0.88 -25.28
CA TRP A 241 11.19 -0.02 -25.32
C TRP A 241 11.54 1.34 -25.94
N LYS A 242 10.59 1.92 -26.66
CA LYS A 242 10.61 3.28 -27.17
C LYS A 242 9.46 4.05 -26.55
N SER A 243 9.73 5.19 -25.95
CA SER A 243 8.67 6.12 -25.52
C SER A 243 8.08 6.87 -26.71
N GLY A 244 6.97 7.59 -26.49
CA GLY A 244 6.36 8.45 -27.51
C GLY A 244 7.30 9.54 -28.04
N ALA A 245 8.30 9.93 -27.23
CA ALA A 245 9.37 10.86 -27.61
C ALA A 245 10.61 10.18 -28.21
N GLY A 246 10.55 8.87 -28.50
CA GLY A 246 11.64 8.10 -29.11
C GLY A 246 12.76 7.67 -28.16
N ILE A 247 12.60 7.85 -26.85
CA ILE A 247 13.60 7.50 -25.83
C ILE A 247 13.70 5.99 -25.71
N THR A 248 14.93 5.46 -25.72
CA THR A 248 15.18 4.02 -25.60
C THR A 248 15.30 3.60 -24.14
N ILE A 249 14.55 2.58 -23.71
CA ILE A 249 14.66 1.97 -22.39
C ILE A 249 14.96 0.48 -22.54
N LYS A 250 15.98 -0.02 -21.84
CA LYS A 250 16.32 -1.44 -21.83
C LYS A 250 15.63 -2.14 -20.66
N HIS A 251 14.97 -3.24 -20.94
CA HIS A 251 14.27 -4.05 -19.94
C HIS A 251 14.65 -5.51 -20.12
N GLU A 252 15.21 -6.11 -19.07
CA GLU A 252 15.59 -7.53 -19.03
C GLU A 252 14.72 -8.27 -18.02
N GLN A 253 14.14 -9.39 -18.46
CA GLN A 253 13.34 -10.27 -17.62
C GLN A 253 14.01 -11.65 -17.60
N LEU A 254 14.38 -12.11 -16.41
CA LEU A 254 14.85 -13.49 -16.20
C LEU A 254 13.71 -14.32 -15.61
N VAL A 255 13.13 -15.17 -16.45
CA VAL A 255 11.99 -16.03 -16.11
C VAL A 255 12.49 -17.43 -15.75
N GLU A 256 12.43 -17.77 -14.47
CA GLU A 256 12.84 -19.06 -13.92
C GLU A 256 11.61 -19.92 -13.59
N SER A 257 11.60 -21.18 -14.04
CA SER A 257 10.55 -22.12 -13.67
C SER A 257 10.73 -22.58 -12.23
N VAL A 258 9.69 -22.45 -11.40
CA VAL A 258 9.65 -22.95 -10.01
C VAL A 258 8.49 -23.92 -9.83
N GLU A 259 8.53 -24.79 -8.82
CA GLU A 259 7.50 -25.83 -8.61
C GLU A 259 6.07 -25.24 -8.63
N SER A 260 5.86 -24.08 -8.01
CA SER A 260 4.56 -23.41 -7.89
C SER A 260 4.21 -22.43 -9.02
N GLY A 261 5.09 -22.19 -10.00
CA GLY A 261 4.85 -21.18 -11.04
C GLY A 261 6.13 -20.72 -11.73
N ILE A 262 6.31 -19.41 -11.86
CA ILE A 262 7.53 -18.78 -12.34
C ILE A 262 8.05 -17.76 -11.32
N ARG A 263 9.36 -17.54 -11.31
CA ARG A 263 9.98 -16.36 -10.70
C ARG A 263 10.48 -15.47 -11.83
N VAL A 264 10.12 -14.19 -11.80
CA VAL A 264 10.64 -13.21 -12.75
C VAL A 264 11.54 -12.23 -12.02
N THR A 265 12.79 -12.11 -12.45
CA THR A 265 13.68 -11.03 -12.02
C THR A 265 13.64 -9.94 -13.08
N GLU A 266 13.21 -8.75 -12.69
CA GLU A 266 13.06 -7.58 -13.56
C GLU A 266 14.29 -6.67 -13.43
N THR A 267 14.88 -6.26 -14.54
CA THR A 267 15.96 -5.25 -14.56
C THR A 267 15.65 -4.21 -15.62
N VAL A 268 15.42 -2.97 -15.21
CA VAL A 268 15.13 -1.83 -16.09
C VAL A 268 16.29 -0.85 -16.02
N THR A 269 16.89 -0.52 -17.17
CA THR A 269 17.96 0.49 -17.28
C THR A 269 17.38 1.79 -17.81
N LEU A 270 17.24 2.77 -16.93
CA LEU A 270 16.77 4.11 -17.29
C LEU A 270 17.94 4.94 -17.86
N PRO A 271 17.77 5.60 -19.02
CA PRO A 271 18.70 6.64 -19.47
C PRO A 271 18.80 7.77 -18.45
N LYS A 272 19.95 8.46 -18.38
CA LYS A 272 20.19 9.55 -17.42
C LYS A 272 19.14 10.67 -17.44
N GLN A 273 18.54 10.92 -18.59
CA GLN A 273 17.51 11.95 -18.74
C GLN A 273 16.18 11.59 -18.06
N LEU A 274 15.93 10.30 -17.77
CA LEU A 274 14.76 9.85 -17.02
C LEU A 274 15.12 9.80 -15.53
N ASP A 275 15.41 10.98 -14.97
CA ASP A 275 15.96 11.14 -13.61
C ASP A 275 14.90 11.12 -12.50
N ASP A 276 13.62 11.26 -12.86
CA ASP A 276 12.49 11.32 -11.93
C ASP A 276 11.22 10.75 -12.58
N VAL A 277 11.22 9.45 -12.85
CA VAL A 277 10.04 8.73 -13.38
C VAL A 277 9.02 8.47 -12.27
N ALA A 278 7.73 8.47 -12.62
CA ALA A 278 6.64 8.29 -11.66
C ALA A 278 6.70 6.95 -10.90
N ARG A 279 7.20 5.90 -11.56
CA ARG A 279 7.41 4.55 -11.02
C ARG A 279 8.37 3.76 -11.91
N VAL A 280 8.85 2.63 -11.41
CA VAL A 280 9.43 1.56 -12.23
C VAL A 280 8.74 0.28 -11.82
N GLY A 281 7.81 -0.20 -12.65
CA GLY A 281 6.98 -1.35 -12.28
C GLY A 281 6.42 -2.08 -13.48
N ILE A 282 5.69 -3.16 -13.20
CA ILE A 282 5.00 -3.97 -14.20
C ILE A 282 3.50 -3.82 -13.97
N ASN A 283 2.77 -3.42 -15.01
CA ASN A 283 1.33 -3.38 -15.02
C ASN A 283 0.78 -4.75 -15.43
N PHE A 284 -0.20 -5.24 -14.67
CA PHE A 284 -0.92 -6.47 -14.95
C PHE A 284 -2.36 -6.10 -15.27
N GLU A 285 -2.83 -6.45 -16.47
CA GLU A 285 -4.24 -6.31 -16.84
C GLU A 285 -4.88 -7.70 -16.74
N LEU A 286 -5.68 -7.88 -15.69
CA LEU A 286 -6.31 -9.14 -15.32
C LEU A 286 -7.79 -9.16 -15.70
N SER A 287 -8.36 -10.35 -15.84
CA SER A 287 -9.79 -10.55 -16.05
C SER A 287 -10.61 -9.89 -14.94
N GLY A 288 -11.70 -9.22 -15.32
CA GLY A 288 -12.62 -8.55 -14.39
C GLY A 288 -13.36 -9.50 -13.44
N ASP A 289 -13.35 -10.80 -13.71
CA ASP A 289 -13.94 -11.83 -12.84
C ASP A 289 -13.15 -12.03 -11.53
N LEU A 290 -11.90 -11.53 -11.46
CA LEU A 290 -11.04 -11.61 -10.29
C LEU A 290 -11.27 -10.39 -9.39
N ASP A 291 -12.32 -10.43 -8.57
CA ASP A 291 -12.80 -9.29 -7.78
C ASP A 291 -12.39 -9.30 -6.30
N GLN A 292 -11.71 -10.34 -5.81
CA GLN A 292 -11.24 -10.46 -4.43
C GLN A 292 -9.75 -10.18 -4.33
N LEU A 293 -9.35 -9.21 -3.49
CA LEU A 293 -7.95 -8.91 -3.20
C LEU A 293 -7.60 -9.36 -1.77
N VAL A 294 -6.51 -10.11 -1.66
CA VAL A 294 -5.84 -10.37 -0.38
C VAL A 294 -4.37 -10.01 -0.52
N TYR A 295 -3.82 -9.22 0.40
CA TYR A 295 -2.40 -8.92 0.41
C TYR A 295 -1.81 -8.92 1.82
N PHE A 296 -0.51 -9.14 1.90
CA PHE A 296 0.26 -9.00 3.15
C PHE A 296 1.23 -7.83 2.99
N GLY A 297 0.98 -6.74 3.73
CA GLY A 297 1.71 -5.49 3.59
C GLY A 297 1.13 -4.38 4.47
N THR A 298 1.58 -3.15 4.24
CA THR A 298 1.07 -1.97 4.94
C THR A 298 -0.37 -1.67 4.49
N GLY A 299 -1.26 -1.39 5.44
CA GLY A 299 -2.66 -1.09 5.12
C GLY A 299 -3.53 -0.81 6.35
N PRO A 300 -4.87 -0.88 6.21
CA PRO A 300 -5.61 -1.28 5.00
C PRO A 300 -5.84 -0.14 3.99
N PHE A 301 -5.53 1.11 4.37
CA PHE A 301 -5.78 2.29 3.55
C PHE A 301 -4.64 2.56 2.57
N GLU A 302 -4.94 3.32 1.52
CA GLU A 302 -3.96 3.73 0.50
C GLU A 302 -2.70 4.34 1.13
N THR A 303 -1.54 3.81 0.72
CA THR A 303 -0.21 4.27 1.11
C THR A 303 0.69 4.47 -0.10
N MET A 304 1.58 5.46 0.01
CA MET A 304 2.62 5.82 -0.97
C MET A 304 4.00 5.77 -0.30
N PRO A 305 5.13 5.72 -1.03
CA PRO A 305 6.46 5.59 -0.44
C PRO A 305 6.81 6.64 0.64
N ASP A 306 6.31 7.86 0.49
CA ASP A 306 6.45 9.00 1.41
C ASP A 306 5.27 9.15 2.39
N ARG A 307 4.18 8.39 2.17
CA ARG A 307 2.96 8.35 2.97
C ARG A 307 2.57 6.89 3.26
N ALA A 308 3.39 6.21 4.06
CA ALA A 308 3.30 4.77 4.34
C ALA A 308 3.06 4.39 5.81
N ILE A 309 2.49 5.29 6.63
CA ILE A 309 2.20 4.99 8.04
C ILE A 309 0.97 4.06 8.12
N GLY A 310 1.22 2.76 8.31
CA GLY A 310 0.18 1.75 8.51
C GLY A 310 0.70 0.50 9.20
N LYS A 311 -0.20 -0.41 9.59
CA LYS A 311 0.19 -1.72 10.15
C LYS A 311 0.55 -2.65 9.01
N VAL A 312 1.63 -3.41 9.15
CA VAL A 312 1.87 -4.59 8.31
C VAL A 312 0.94 -5.71 8.80
N HIS A 313 -0.02 -6.09 7.97
CA HIS A 313 -1.00 -7.13 8.28
C HIS A 313 -1.45 -7.84 7.00
N ARG A 314 -2.23 -8.91 7.15
CA ARG A 314 -2.97 -9.52 6.05
C ARG A 314 -4.30 -8.78 5.91
N TRP A 315 -4.50 -8.16 4.76
CA TRP A 315 -5.69 -7.38 4.43
C TRP A 315 -6.49 -8.10 3.35
N SER A 316 -7.81 -7.92 3.38
CA SER A 316 -8.75 -8.53 2.45
C SER A 316 -9.83 -7.51 2.11
N SER A 317 -10.17 -7.40 0.83
CA SER A 317 -11.20 -6.48 0.31
C SER A 317 -11.69 -6.95 -1.06
N GLY A 318 -12.74 -6.32 -1.57
CA GLY A 318 -12.97 -6.31 -3.02
C GLY A 318 -11.87 -5.50 -3.73
N VAL A 319 -11.64 -5.78 -5.01
CA VAL A 319 -10.77 -4.94 -5.87
C VAL A 319 -11.36 -3.54 -6.02
N ALA A 320 -12.68 -3.44 -6.20
CA ALA A 320 -13.38 -2.16 -6.29
C ALA A 320 -13.25 -1.29 -5.02
N ASP A 321 -13.12 -1.92 -3.85
CA ASP A 321 -12.95 -1.21 -2.57
C ASP A 321 -11.57 -0.53 -2.43
N GLN A 322 -10.63 -0.80 -3.35
CA GLN A 322 -9.32 -0.17 -3.36
C GLN A 322 -9.32 1.19 -4.06
N TYR A 323 -10.38 1.50 -4.80
CA TYR A 323 -10.53 2.79 -5.45
C TYR A 323 -10.76 3.90 -4.42
N VAL A 324 -9.96 4.97 -4.51
CA VAL A 324 -10.15 6.19 -3.72
C VAL A 324 -10.80 7.26 -4.61
N PRO A 325 -12.02 7.73 -4.28
CA PRO A 325 -12.79 8.62 -5.13
C PRO A 325 -12.35 10.09 -5.00
N TYR A 326 -11.08 10.39 -5.28
CA TYR A 326 -10.62 11.77 -5.41
C TYR A 326 -11.47 12.51 -6.45
N ILE A 327 -11.98 13.69 -6.09
CA ILE A 327 -12.96 14.45 -6.90
C ILE A 327 -12.46 14.64 -8.34
N LYS A 328 -11.20 15.02 -8.48
CA LYS A 328 -10.46 14.92 -9.73
C LYS A 328 -9.74 13.56 -9.75
N PRO A 329 -10.10 12.65 -10.68
CA PRO A 329 -9.45 11.36 -10.79
C PRO A 329 -7.94 11.50 -11.01
N GLN A 330 -7.17 10.71 -10.28
CA GLN A 330 -5.71 10.69 -10.28
C GLN A 330 -5.21 9.31 -9.82
N GLU A 331 -3.90 9.06 -9.85
CA GLU A 331 -3.33 7.83 -9.26
C GLU A 331 -3.84 7.64 -7.82
N ASN A 332 -4.34 6.44 -7.53
CA ASN A 332 -4.87 6.09 -6.22
C ASN A 332 -4.82 4.57 -5.96
N GLY A 333 -5.16 4.14 -4.75
CA GLY A 333 -5.29 2.74 -4.34
C GLY A 333 -3.97 2.01 -4.08
N GLY A 334 -2.84 2.74 -4.05
CA GLY A 334 -1.52 2.16 -3.82
C GLY A 334 -1.35 1.55 -2.42
N HIS A 335 -0.51 0.50 -2.32
CA HIS A 335 -0.06 -0.09 -1.05
C HIS A 335 1.45 -0.23 -1.04
N ALA A 336 2.12 0.47 -0.13
CA ALA A 336 3.56 0.38 0.05
C ALA A 336 3.94 -0.89 0.85
N GLY A 337 5.13 -1.44 0.59
CA GLY A 337 5.65 -2.55 1.38
C GLY A 337 4.82 -3.83 1.29
N VAL A 338 4.19 -4.13 0.16
CA VAL A 338 3.53 -5.42 -0.05
C VAL A 338 4.57 -6.52 -0.21
N ARG A 339 4.39 -7.66 0.48
CA ARG A 339 5.24 -8.86 0.39
C ARG A 339 4.72 -9.86 -0.63
N TRP A 340 3.39 -9.98 -0.66
CA TRP A 340 2.65 -10.77 -1.63
C TRP A 340 1.22 -10.24 -1.68
N PHE A 341 0.58 -10.44 -2.83
CA PHE A 341 -0.85 -10.27 -3.00
C PHE A 341 -1.41 -11.47 -3.77
N SER A 342 -2.72 -11.65 -3.70
CA SER A 342 -3.51 -12.66 -4.37
C SER A 342 -4.77 -11.99 -4.87
N ILE A 343 -5.15 -12.27 -6.11
CA ILE A 343 -6.43 -11.85 -6.68
C ILE A 343 -7.16 -13.11 -7.11
N SER A 344 -8.44 -13.23 -6.74
CA SER A 344 -9.26 -14.41 -7.03
C SER A 344 -10.70 -13.99 -7.31
N ASN A 345 -11.51 -14.91 -7.85
CA ASN A 345 -12.96 -14.74 -7.91
C ASN A 345 -13.63 -15.09 -6.56
N ARG A 346 -14.90 -14.70 -6.39
CA ARG A 346 -15.77 -15.26 -5.35
C ARG A 346 -16.20 -16.66 -5.78
N THR A 347 -15.52 -17.69 -5.29
CA THR A 347 -16.01 -19.08 -5.39
C THR A 347 -17.25 -19.31 -4.56
#